data_AF-A0A2G4YNG8-F1
#
_entry.id   AF-A0A2G4YNG8-F1
#
_cell.length_a   1.000
_cell.length_b   1.000
_cell.length_c   1.000
_cell.angle_alpha   90.00
_cell.angle_beta   90.00
_cell.angle_gamma   90.00
#
_symmetry.space_group_name_H-M   'P 1'
#
loop_
_entity.id
_entity.type
_entity.pdbx_description
1 polymer ?
#
loop_
_entity_poly.entity_id
_entity_poly.type
_entity_poly.pdbx_seq_one_letter_code
_entity_poly.pdbx_strand_id
1 'polypeptide(L)' 'MAFNQDVADRLMPIMANIPSTEETRMFGGFSYSLHGNMRAGINQCDLIVRLGVDKFELLSKKYGD' A
#
# COMPACT_ATOMS: atom_id res chain seq x y z
N MET A 1 -7.07 6.40 -15.76
CA MET A 1 -8.00 5.65 -14.89
C MET A 1 -7.72 6.06 -13.46
N ALA A 2 -8.77 6.41 -12.71
CA ALA A 2 -8.65 6.91 -11.34
C ALA A 2 -8.47 5.74 -10.38
N PHE A 3 -7.44 5.80 -9.54
CA PHE A 3 -7.34 4.93 -8.38
C PHE A 3 -8.41 5.32 -7.35
N ASN A 4 -8.75 4.41 -6.45
CA ASN A 4 -9.73 4.69 -5.40
C ASN A 4 -9.23 5.81 -4.47
N GLN A 5 -9.86 6.99 -4.57
CA GLN A 5 -9.49 8.18 -3.80
C GLN A 5 -9.76 8.01 -2.30
N ASP A 6 -10.80 7.28 -1.90
CA ASP A 6 -11.07 7.02 -0.49
C ASP A 6 -9.94 6.21 0.17
N VAL A 7 -9.37 5.26 -0.56
CA VAL A 7 -8.21 4.49 -0.09
C VAL A 7 -6.96 5.38 -0.06
N ALA A 8 -6.80 6.23 -1.07
CA ALA A 8 -5.68 7.15 -1.18
C ALA A 8 -5.65 8.17 -0.04
N ASP A 9 -6.80 8.78 0.27
CA ASP A 9 -6.96 9.79 1.31
C ASP A 9 -6.73 9.21 2.71
N ARG A 10 -6.97 7.90 2.89
CA ARG A 10 -6.63 7.19 4.13
C ARG A 10 -5.16 6.80 4.19
N LEU A 11 -4.55 6.43 3.07
CA LEU A 11 -3.17 5.94 3.02
C LEU A 11 -2.13 7.07 3.08
N MET A 12 -2.37 8.16 2.35
CA MET A 12 -1.48 9.33 2.28
C MET A 12 -1.06 9.88 3.64
N PRO A 13 -1.96 10.20 4.59
CA PRO A 13 -1.57 10.78 5.88
C PRO A 13 -0.78 9.79 6.75
N ILE A 14 -1.05 8.47 6.62
CA ILE A 14 -0.31 7.44 7.35
C ILE A 14 1.13 7.36 6.83
N MET A 15 1.30 7.40 5.50
CA MET A 15 2.60 7.29 4.85
C MET A 15 3.41 8.58 4.97
N ALA A 16 2.75 9.75 4.99
CA ALA A 16 3.38 11.05 5.25
C ALA A 16 4.00 11.14 6.65
N ASN A 17 3.51 10.36 7.63
CA ASN A 17 4.07 10.29 8.97
C ASN A 17 5.29 9.35 9.08
N ILE A 18 5.63 8.63 8.01
CA ILE A 18 6.80 7.74 7.98
C ILE A 18 7.95 8.48 7.30
N PRO A 19 9.06 8.74 8.00
CA PRO A 19 10.22 9.38 7.38
C PRO A 19 10.87 8.46 6.34
N SER A 20 11.48 9.05 5.33
CA SER A 20 12.17 8.36 4.22
C SER A 20 11.27 7.54 3.29
N THR A 21 9.97 7.85 3.26
CA THR A 21 9.02 7.22 2.33
C THR A 21 8.96 8.01 1.03
N GLU A 22 9.13 7.31 -0.09
CA GLU A 22 9.06 7.87 -1.44
C GLU A 22 7.76 7.43 -2.11
N GLU A 23 6.98 8.39 -2.61
CA GLU A 23 5.79 8.13 -3.42
C GLU A 23 6.19 7.94 -4.88
N THR A 24 5.71 6.85 -5.48
CA THR A 24 5.94 6.53 -6.89
C THR A 24 4.60 6.26 -7.56
N ARG A 25 4.18 7.12 -8.50
CA ARG A 25 2.92 6.97 -9.25
C ARG A 25 3.17 6.16 -10.51
N MET A 26 2.61 4.95 -10.58
CA MET A 26 2.79 4.03 -11.72
C MET A 26 1.53 3.21 -11.96
N PHE A 27 1.31 2.80 -13.22
CA PHE A 27 0.22 1.89 -13.64
C PHE A 27 -1.22 2.34 -13.28
N GLY A 28 -1.46 3.66 -13.19
CA GLY A 28 -2.78 4.18 -12.82
C GLY A 28 -3.09 4.12 -11.33
N GLY A 29 -2.07 3.88 -10.49
CA GLY A 29 -2.11 4.01 -9.05
C GLY A 29 -0.82 4.63 -8.51
N PHE A 30 -0.50 4.35 -7.26
CA PHE A 30 0.74 4.82 -6.63
C PHE A 30 1.22 3.88 -5.54
N SER A 31 2.53 3.79 -5.36
CA SER A 31 3.18 3.00 -4.32
C SER A 31 4.07 3.87 -3.45
N TYR A 32 4.27 3.42 -2.22
CA TYR A 32 5.18 3.99 -1.25
C TYR A 32 6.32 3.01 -1.01
N SER A 33 7.53 3.51 -1.24
CA SER A 33 8.77 2.78 -1.01
C SER A 33 9.52 3.39 0.16
N LEU A 34 10.07 2.55 1.04
CA LEU A 34 10.95 2.99 2.13
C LEU A 34 12.36 2.48 1.81
N HIS A 35 13.30 3.38 1.60
CA HIS A 35 14.68 3.03 1.19
C HIS A 35 14.71 2.09 -0.04
N GLY A 36 13.91 2.39 -1.07
CA GLY A 36 13.80 1.56 -2.28
C GLY A 36 13.02 0.25 -2.12
N ASN A 37 12.50 -0.06 -0.93
CA ASN A 37 11.66 -1.24 -0.70
C ASN A 37 10.18 -0.86 -0.67
N MET A 38 9.39 -1.37 -1.63
CA MET A 38 7.95 -1.14 -1.68
C MET A 38 7.26 -1.67 -0.42
N ARG A 39 6.51 -0.82 0.27
CA ARG A 39 5.84 -1.14 1.54
C ARG A 39 4.33 -1.21 1.40
N ALA A 40 3.74 -0.27 0.67
CA ALA A 40 2.32 -0.20 0.41
C ALA A 40 2.08 0.47 -0.94
N GLY A 41 0.92 0.28 -1.53
CA GLY A 41 0.52 0.96 -2.75
C GLY A 41 -0.92 0.66 -3.09
N ILE A 42 -1.46 1.45 -4.01
CA ILE A 42 -2.79 1.28 -4.56
C ILE A 42 -2.61 0.86 -6.00
N ASN A 43 -3.22 -0.27 -6.35
CA ASN A 43 -3.32 -0.72 -7.72
C ASN A 43 -4.79 -0.71 -8.10
N GLN A 44 -5.17 0.18 -9.02
CA GLN A 44 -6.55 0.41 -9.41
C GLN A 44 -7.44 0.74 -8.19
N CYS A 45 -8.27 -0.20 -7.74
CA CYS A 45 -9.17 -0.01 -6.59
C CYS A 45 -8.69 -0.73 -5.32
N ASP A 46 -7.61 -1.51 -5.40
CA ASP A 46 -7.15 -2.37 -4.32
C ASP A 46 -5.91 -1.82 -3.63
N LEU A 47 -5.89 -1.96 -2.30
CA LEU A 47 -4.71 -1.66 -1.48
C LEU A 47 -3.79 -2.88 -1.45
N ILE A 48 -2.58 -2.72 -1.94
CA ILE A 48 -1.51 -3.71 -1.86
C ILE A 48 -0.57 -3.30 -0.73
N VAL A 49 -0.34 -4.19 0.23
CA VAL A 49 0.63 -3.98 1.31
C VAL A 49 1.65 -5.11 1.33
N ARG A 50 2.90 -4.76 1.56
CA ARG A 50 3.97 -5.74 1.73
C ARG A 50 4.02 -6.18 3.18
N LEU A 51 3.81 -7.48 3.38
CA LEU A 51 3.76 -8.11 4.69
C LEU A 51 4.89 -9.14 4.78
N GLY A 52 5.42 -9.34 5.99
CA GLY A 52 6.24 -10.52 6.27
C GLY A 52 5.40 -11.80 6.22
N VAL A 53 6.03 -12.94 5.95
CA VAL A 53 5.36 -14.25 5.77
C VAL A 53 4.43 -14.57 6.94
N ASP A 54 4.88 -14.34 8.18
CA ASP A 54 4.08 -14.62 9.38
C ASP A 54 2.76 -13.84 9.41
N LYS A 55 2.79 -12.57 8.99
CA LYS A 55 1.60 -11.71 8.94
C LYS A 55 0.70 -12.06 7.77
N PHE A 56 1.30 -12.46 6.64
CA PHE A 56 0.54 -12.92 5.49
C PHE A 56 -0.26 -14.17 5.83
N GLU A 57 0.35 -15.18 6.46
CA GLU A 57 -0.37 -16.39 6.89
C GLU A 57 -1.47 -16.11 7.91
N LEU A 58 -1.24 -15.18 8.85
CA LEU A 58 -2.25 -14.81 9.83
C LEU A 58 -3.45 -14.13 9.17
N LEU A 59 -3.19 -13.19 8.24
CA LEU A 59 -4.24 -12.42 7.58
C LEU A 59 -4.98 -13.24 6.53
N SER A 60 -4.29 -14.11 5.79
CA SER A 60 -4.93 -15.02 4.83
C SER A 60 -5.86 -16.00 5.52
N LYS A 61 -5.51 -16.51 6.71
CA LYS A 61 -6.42 -17.34 7.52
C LYS A 61 -7.61 -16.60 8.10
N LYS A 62 -7.49 -15.28 8.30
CA LYS A 62 -8.53 -14.46 8.94
C LYS A 62 -9.52 -13.84 7.95
N TYR A 63 -9.08 -13.54 6.74
CA TYR A 63 -9.85 -12.80 5.73
C TYR A 63 -9.82 -13.45 4.34
N GLY A 64 -9.29 -14.66 4.20
CA GLY A 64 -9.10 -15.35 2.91
C GLY A 64 -10.25 -16.26 2.47
N ASP A 65 -11.48 -15.94 2.86
CA ASP A 65 -12.71 -16.59 2.35
C ASP A 65 -13.34 -15.76 1.22
#